data_AF-A0A2Z6LKK6-F1
#
_entry.id   AF-A0A2Z6LKK6-F1
#
_cell.length_a   1.000
_cell.length_b   1.000
_cell.length_c   1.000
_cell.angle_alpha   90.00
_cell.angle_beta   90.00
_cell.angle_gamma   90.00
#
_symmetry.space_group_name_H-M   'P 1'
#
loop_
_entity.id
_entity.type
_entity.pdbx_description
1 polymer ?
#
loop_
_entity_poly.entity_id
_entity_poly.type
_entity_poly.pdbx_seq_one_letter_code
_entity_poly.pdbx_strand_id
1 'polypeptide(L)'
;MHQLESTTPHFIRCIKPNTKKLPGIYDNEVVLQQLRCCGVLEAVRISRAGYPTRMNHQEFSRRYEFLLSETDVSRDPLSISVAVLQKFNIPF
;
A
#
# COMPACT_ATOMS: atom_id res chain seq x y z
N MET A 1 8.77 -22.54 -19.12
CA MET A 1 7.87 -21.74 -18.25
C MET A 1 6.39 -22.06 -18.49
N HIS A 2 6.02 -22.69 -19.61
CA HIS A 2 4.64 -23.02 -19.99
C HIS A 2 3.73 -23.56 -18.87
N GLN A 3 4.23 -24.46 -18.01
CA GLN A 3 3.43 -25.04 -16.93
C GLN A 3 3.15 -24.06 -15.77
N LEU A 4 4.05 -23.10 -15.51
CA LEU A 4 3.80 -22.04 -14.52
C LEU A 4 2.85 -20.99 -15.08
N GLU A 5 3.02 -20.66 -16.37
CA GLU A 5 2.20 -19.68 -17.10
C GLU A 5 0.75 -20.14 -17.28
N SER A 6 0.50 -21.45 -17.29
CA SER A 6 -0.85 -22.03 -17.35
C SER A 6 -1.57 -22.06 -15.99
N THR A 7 -1.02 -21.46 -14.93
CA THR A 7 -1.58 -21.49 -13.58
C THR A 7 -1.62 -20.09 -12.95
N THR A 8 -2.32 -19.96 -11.83
CA THR A 8 -2.26 -18.75 -10.99
C THR A 8 -1.06 -18.87 -10.03
N PRO A 9 -0.02 -18.04 -10.17
CA PRO A 9 1.15 -18.12 -9.30
C PRO A 9 0.88 -17.48 -7.94
N HIS A 10 1.44 -18.08 -6.89
CA HIS A 10 1.50 -17.52 -5.55
C HIS A 10 2.96 -17.43 -5.11
N PHE A 11 3.41 -16.25 -4.69
CA PHE A 11 4.82 -16.01 -4.38
C PHE A 11 5.04 -15.91 -2.87
N ILE A 12 6.02 -16.67 -2.36
CA ILE A 12 6.49 -16.58 -0.97
C ILE A 12 7.95 -16.13 -0.99
N ARG A 13 8.27 -15.06 -0.23
CA ARG A 13 9.64 -14.55 -0.06
C ARG A 13 10.10 -14.82 1.37
N CYS A 14 10.96 -15.81 1.56
CA CYS A 14 11.53 -16.11 2.86
C CYS A 14 12.67 -15.14 3.19
N ILE A 15 12.69 -14.62 4.41
CA ILE A 15 13.71 -13.69 4.90
C ILE A 15 14.38 -14.26 6.14
N LYS A 16 15.70 -14.40 6.10
CA LYS A 16 16.49 -14.80 7.26
C LYS A 16 16.79 -13.56 8.14
N PRO A 17 16.35 -13.52 9.41
CA PRO A 17 16.48 -12.33 10.23
C PRO A 17 17.92 -12.09 10.73
N ASN A 18 18.74 -13.13 10.87
CA ASN A 18 20.15 -13.00 11.25
C ASN A 18 20.99 -14.18 10.73
N THR A 19 22.30 -14.01 10.64
CA THR A 19 23.25 -15.06 10.20
C THR A 19 23.61 -16.06 11.29
N LYS A 20 23.42 -15.69 12.56
CA LYS A 20 23.80 -16.50 13.75
C LYS A 20 22.84 -17.63 14.07
N LYS A 21 21.69 -17.71 13.39
CA LYS A 21 20.61 -18.70 13.63
C LYS A 21 20.05 -18.64 15.05
N LEU A 22 20.05 -17.44 15.65
CA LEU A 22 19.53 -17.22 17.00
C LEU A 22 18.11 -16.67 16.96
N PRO A 23 17.21 -17.11 17.84
CA PRO A 23 15.87 -16.54 17.95
C PRO A 23 15.93 -15.11 18.49
N GLY A 24 14.95 -14.27 18.13
CA GLY A 24 14.80 -12.91 18.65
C GLY A 24 15.83 -11.87 18.16
N ILE A 25 16.79 -12.28 17.32
CA ILE A 25 17.78 -11.36 16.75
C ILE A 25 17.38 -10.95 15.33
N TYR A 26 17.37 -9.64 15.09
CA TYR A 26 17.13 -9.05 13.78
C TYR A 26 18.33 -8.20 13.36
N ASP A 27 18.89 -8.53 12.21
CA ASP A 27 20.01 -7.83 11.59
C ASP A 27 19.51 -7.06 10.37
N ASN A 28 19.46 -5.73 10.52
CA ASN A 28 18.90 -4.82 9.51
C ASN A 28 19.61 -4.93 8.17
N GLU A 29 20.94 -5.05 8.15
CA GLU A 29 21.71 -5.08 6.91
C GLU A 29 21.49 -6.40 6.18
N VAL A 30 21.47 -7.51 6.91
CA VAL A 30 21.19 -8.84 6.35
C VAL A 30 19.78 -8.90 5.75
N VAL A 31 18.78 -8.34 6.44
CA VAL A 31 17.41 -8.32 5.93
C VAL A 31 17.26 -7.37 4.75
N LEU A 32 17.80 -6.15 4.84
CA LEU A 32 17.72 -5.16 3.78
C LEU A 32 18.35 -5.67 2.48
N GLN A 33 19.49 -6.37 2.57
CA GLN A 33 20.13 -6.98 1.42
C GLN A 33 19.23 -8.04 0.77
N GLN A 34 18.58 -8.89 1.56
CA GLN A 34 17.62 -9.89 1.04
C GLN A 34 16.41 -9.22 0.37
N LEU A 35 15.86 -8.15 0.95
CA LEU A 35 14.73 -7.42 0.37
C LEU A 35 15.08 -6.80 -1.00
N ARG A 36 16.31 -6.33 -1.17
CA ARG A 36 16.85 -5.87 -2.47
C ARG A 36 16.99 -7.04 -3.44
N CYS A 37 17.71 -8.10 -3.05
CA CYS A 37 17.98 -9.25 -3.92
C CYS A 37 16.71 -10.01 -4.35
N CYS A 38 15.70 -10.08 -3.49
CA CYS A 38 14.42 -10.74 -3.80
C CYS A 38 13.43 -9.85 -4.54
N GLY A 39 13.80 -8.61 -4.87
CA GLY A 39 12.97 -7.67 -5.62
C GLY A 39 11.77 -7.11 -4.83
N VAL A 40 11.75 -7.25 -3.50
CA VAL A 40 10.64 -6.75 -2.67
C VAL A 40 10.59 -5.23 -2.70
N LEU A 41 11.75 -4.57 -2.59
CA LEU A 41 11.80 -3.10 -2.67
C LEU A 41 11.38 -2.58 -4.05
N GLU A 42 11.68 -3.35 -5.10
CA GLU A 42 11.32 -3.01 -6.46
C GLU A 42 9.81 -3.16 -6.70
N ALA A 43 9.20 -4.23 -6.17
CA ALA A 43 7.75 -4.39 -6.19
C ALA A 43 7.03 -3.25 -5.44
N VAL A 44 7.58 -2.81 -4.30
CA VAL A 44 7.09 -1.62 -3.57
C VAL A 44 7.23 -0.36 -4.43
N ARG A 45 8.37 -0.17 -5.09
CA ARG A 45 8.62 0.98 -5.98
C ARG A 45 7.58 1.06 -7.10
N ILE A 46 7.30 -0.06 -7.77
CA ILE A 46 6.30 -0.15 -8.84
C ILE A 46 4.89 0.14 -8.27
N SER A 47 4.54 -0.44 -7.14
CA SER A 47 3.24 -0.21 -6.48
C SER A 47 3.02 1.28 -6.16
N ARG A 48 4.07 1.98 -5.72
CA ARG A 48 4.03 3.43 -5.41
C ARG A 48 3.88 4.33 -6.63
N ALA A 49 4.22 3.85 -7.83
CA ALA A 49 4.02 4.63 -9.06
C ALA A 49 2.55 4.64 -9.53
N GLY A 50 1.72 3.73 -9.00
CA GLY A 50 0.27 3.77 -9.18
C GLY A 50 -0.44 4.41 -7.98
N TYR A 51 -1.52 3.78 -7.54
CA TYR A 51 -2.30 4.20 -6.36
C TYR A 51 -2.21 3.12 -5.26
N PRO A 52 -1.14 3.12 -4.46
CA PRO A 52 -0.90 2.08 -3.45
C PRO A 52 -1.87 2.16 -2.27
N THR A 53 -2.39 3.35 -1.98
CA THR A 53 -3.38 3.58 -0.93
C THR A 53 -4.77 3.52 -1.55
N ARG A 54 -5.55 2.52 -1.15
CA ARG A 54 -6.95 2.34 -1.56
C ARG A 54 -7.81 2.31 -0.31
N MET A 55 -8.88 3.10 -0.31
CA MET A 55 -9.82 3.22 0.79
C MET A 55 -11.22 3.32 0.20
N ASN A 56 -12.20 2.69 0.83
CA ASN A 56 -13.57 2.84 0.36
C ASN A 56 -14.09 4.25 0.70
N HIS A 57 -15.07 4.73 -0.07
CA HIS A 57 -15.61 6.09 0.14
C HIS A 57 -16.20 6.30 1.54
N GLN A 58 -16.78 5.24 2.14
CA GLN A 58 -17.38 5.32 3.47
C GLN A 58 -16.36 5.52 4.60
N GLU A 59 -15.22 4.82 4.53
CA GLU A 59 -14.09 4.97 5.43
C GLU A 59 -13.43 6.33 5.23
N PHE A 60 -13.26 6.73 3.96
CA PHE A 60 -12.64 8.00 3.62
C PHE A 60 -13.50 9.18 4.10
N SER A 61 -14.80 9.17 3.82
CA SER A 61 -15.71 10.22 4.29
C SER A 61 -15.73 10.28 5.80
N ARG A 62 -15.95 9.15 6.49
CA ARG A 62 -15.93 9.11 7.96
C ARG A 62 -14.63 9.67 8.56
N ARG A 63 -13.50 9.43 7.89
CA ARG A 63 -12.18 9.86 8.37
C ARG A 63 -11.88 11.33 8.08
N TYR A 64 -12.40 11.90 6.99
CA TYR A 64 -11.93 13.20 6.47
C TYR A 64 -13.04 14.22 6.21
N GLU A 65 -14.31 13.89 6.41
CA GLU A 65 -15.44 14.80 6.20
C GLU A 65 -15.30 16.11 6.99
N PHE A 66 -14.74 16.04 8.21
CA PHE A 66 -14.51 17.22 9.06
C PHE A 66 -13.55 18.26 8.44
N LEU A 67 -12.81 17.89 7.38
CA LEU A 67 -11.97 18.83 6.63
C LEU A 67 -12.79 19.72 5.70
N LEU A 68 -14.06 19.41 5.44
CA LEU A 68 -14.99 20.26 4.69
C LEU A 68 -15.67 21.26 5.65
N SER A 69 -15.92 22.48 5.17
CA SER A 69 -16.81 23.43 5.86
C SER A 69 -18.27 22.95 5.75
N GLU A 70 -19.14 23.38 6.67
CA GLU A 70 -20.60 23.09 6.69
C GLU A 70 -21.37 23.70 5.50
N THR A 71 -20.89 23.46 4.29
CA THR A 71 -21.53 23.84 3.03
C THR A 71 -22.39 22.67 2.56
N ASP A 72 -23.51 22.96 1.88
CA ASP A 72 -24.54 22.06 1.32
C ASP A 72 -23.99 21.01 0.32
N VAL A 73 -23.01 20.23 0.71
CA VAL A 73 -22.54 19.04 -0.01
C VAL A 73 -23.48 17.91 0.38
N SER A 74 -23.98 17.18 -0.61
CA SER A 74 -24.68 15.91 -0.40
C SER A 74 -23.91 15.05 0.62
N ARG A 75 -24.60 14.55 1.65
CA ARG A 75 -23.99 13.73 2.73
C ARG A 75 -23.63 12.29 2.28
N ASP A 76 -23.66 12.00 0.98
CA ASP A 76 -23.23 10.70 0.50
C ASP A 76 -21.69 10.58 0.51
N PRO A 77 -21.14 9.40 0.83
CA PRO A 77 -19.69 9.21 0.98
C PRO A 77 -18.85 9.54 -0.26
N LEU A 78 -19.41 9.37 -1.47
CA LEU A 78 -18.69 9.63 -2.71
C LEU A 78 -18.51 11.14 -2.90
N SER A 79 -19.59 11.92 -2.74
CA SER A 79 -19.54 13.38 -2.84
C SER A 79 -18.56 13.99 -1.84
N ILE A 80 -18.58 13.53 -0.59
CA ILE A 80 -17.62 13.97 0.44
C ILE A 80 -16.19 13.63 0.01
N SER A 81 -15.95 12.41 -0.48
CA SER A 81 -14.62 11.99 -0.92
C SER A 81 -14.09 12.88 -2.04
N VAL A 82 -14.89 13.12 -3.08
CA VAL A 82 -14.52 13.99 -4.21
C VAL A 82 -14.26 15.42 -3.74
N ALA A 83 -15.13 15.98 -2.89
CA ALA A 83 -14.97 17.34 -2.37
C ALA A 83 -13.68 17.50 -1.55
N VAL A 84 -13.34 16.53 -0.69
CA VAL A 84 -12.08 16.56 0.07
C VAL A 84 -10.89 16.46 -0.88
N LEU A 85 -10.88 15.51 -1.82
CA LEU A 85 -9.76 15.33 -2.74
C LEU A 85 -9.52 16.59 -3.60
N GLN A 86 -10.59 17.22 -4.09
CA GLN A 86 -10.52 18.48 -4.83
C GLN A 86 -10.01 19.63 -3.97
N LYS A 87 -10.52 19.78 -2.73
CA LYS A 87 -10.09 20.84 -1.80
C LYS A 87 -8.58 20.84 -1.54
N PHE A 88 -7.97 19.66 -1.48
CA PHE A 88 -6.53 19.50 -1.23
C PHE A 88 -5.68 19.30 -2.49
N ASN A 89 -6.26 19.46 -3.69
CA ASN A 89 -5.58 19.25 -4.97
C ASN A 89 -4.90 17.88 -5.08
N ILE A 90 -5.52 16.84 -4.52
CA ILE A 90 -5.02 15.47 -4.65
C ILE A 90 -5.42 14.99 -6.05
N PRO A 91 -4.48 14.57 -6.91
CA PRO A 91 -4.82 14.02 -8.22
C PRO A 91 -5.50 12.65 -8.04
N PHE A 92 -6.66 12.48 -8.67
CA PHE A 92 -7.43 11.23 -8.72
C PHE A 92 -7.97 10.96 -10.13
#